data_AF-A0A358IGW0-F1
#
_entry.id   AF-A0A358IGW0-F1
#
_cell.length_a   1.000
_cell.length_b   1.000
_cell.length_c   1.000
_cell.angle_alpha   90.00
_cell.angle_beta   90.00
_cell.angle_gamma   90.00
#
_symmetry.space_group_name_H-M   'P 1'
#
loop_
_entity.id
_entity.type
_entity.pdbx_description
1 polymer ?
#
loop_
_entity_poly.entity_id
_entity_poly.type
_entity_poly.pdbx_seq_one_letter_code
_entity_poly.pdbx_strand_id
1 'polypeptide(L)'
;MATVGVAIAEAATEAPETVSWDPAWERFAGVYRSRGGETRVLVLNERLVSMNPWSSSIGEPTHLMPIGDGTFRMIARTGGGAVGEIVRFIEENGKVVRMITGDSYSVRIR
;
A
#
# COMPACT_ATOMS: atom_id res chain seq x y z
N MET A 1 11.52 40.33 1.74
CA MET A 1 10.39 39.41 1.51
C MET A 1 10.90 38.25 0.68
N ALA A 2 11.22 37.13 1.31
CA ALA A 2 11.66 35.92 0.62
C ALA A 2 10.42 35.14 0.15
N THR A 3 10.36 34.88 -1.15
CA THR A 3 9.22 34.30 -1.84
C THR A 3 9.03 32.84 -1.43
N VAL A 4 7.80 32.44 -1.12
CA VAL A 4 7.39 31.06 -0.78
C VAL A 4 7.87 30.04 -1.84
N GLY A 5 8.13 30.48 -3.08
CA GLY A 5 8.68 29.68 -4.17
C GLY A 5 10.08 29.07 -3.97
N VAL A 6 10.94 29.68 -3.14
CA VAL A 6 12.29 29.12 -2.88
C VAL A 6 12.24 27.96 -1.88
N ALA A 7 11.36 28.05 -0.87
CA ALA A 7 11.23 27.04 0.18
C ALA A 7 10.67 25.69 -0.31
N ILE A 8 9.83 25.70 -1.36
CA ILE A 8 9.30 24.48 -1.98
C ILE A 8 10.33 23.76 -2.87
N ALA A 9 11.30 24.49 -3.43
CA ALA A 9 12.29 23.91 -4.33
C ALA A 9 13.35 23.08 -3.57
N GLU A 10 13.73 23.51 -2.36
CA GLU A 10 14.70 22.77 -1.53
C GLU A 10 14.12 21.48 -0.94
N ALA A 11 12.79 21.40 -0.75
CA ALA A 11 12.12 20.23 -0.19
C ALA A 11 11.90 19.07 -1.19
N ALA A 12 12.15 19.27 -2.48
CA ALA A 12 11.80 18.32 -3.55
C ALA A 12 12.95 17.44 -4.05
N THR A 13 14.12 17.44 -3.38
CA THR A 13 15.35 16.77 -3.85
C THR A 13 15.60 15.40 -3.21
N GLU A 14 14.73 14.91 -2.32
CA GLU A 14 14.85 13.53 -1.86
C GLU A 14 13.99 12.63 -2.73
N ALA A 15 14.58 12.08 -3.79
CA ALA A 15 13.99 10.94 -4.48
C ALA A 15 13.74 9.86 -3.41
N PRO A 16 12.50 9.36 -3.25
CA PRO A 16 12.21 8.40 -2.19
C PRO A 16 13.14 7.21 -2.38
N GLU A 17 13.91 6.87 -1.33
CA GLU A 17 14.75 5.70 -1.33
C GLU A 17 13.92 4.50 -1.76
N THR A 18 14.30 3.88 -2.87
CA THR A 18 13.61 2.69 -3.36
C THR A 18 13.93 1.57 -2.39
N VAL A 19 13.02 1.31 -1.45
CA VAL A 19 13.17 0.19 -0.52
C VAL A 19 13.12 -1.10 -1.32
N SER A 20 14.17 -1.90 -1.20
CA SER A 20 14.26 -3.21 -1.86
C SER A 20 13.17 -4.15 -1.33
N TRP A 21 12.72 -5.08 -2.18
CA TRP A 21 11.83 -6.16 -1.77
C TRP A 21 12.45 -6.98 -0.62
N ASP A 22 11.64 -7.27 0.39
CA ASP A 22 11.94 -8.21 1.47
C ASP A 22 10.98 -9.41 1.35
N PRO A 23 11.49 -10.65 1.12
CA PRO A 23 10.67 -11.85 1.07
C PRO A 23 9.80 -12.07 2.32
N ALA A 24 10.18 -11.51 3.47
CA ALA A 24 9.36 -11.58 4.67
C ALA A 24 7.99 -10.91 4.48
N TRP A 25 7.84 -9.98 3.54
CA TRP A 25 6.59 -9.28 3.24
C TRP A 25 5.55 -10.15 2.54
N GLU A 26 5.91 -11.33 2.03
CA GLU A 26 4.95 -12.30 1.48
C GLU A 26 3.85 -12.65 2.50
N ARG A 27 4.16 -12.58 3.80
CA ARG A 27 3.19 -12.81 4.89
C ARG A 27 1.98 -11.86 4.88
N PHE A 28 2.13 -10.69 4.25
CA PHE A 28 1.06 -9.69 4.11
C PHE A 28 0.05 -10.05 3.02
N ALA A 29 0.36 -10.99 2.12
CA ALA A 29 -0.60 -11.47 1.13
C ALA A 29 -1.79 -12.18 1.80
N GLY A 30 -2.99 -11.98 1.26
CA GLY A 30 -4.22 -12.53 1.81
C GLY A 30 -5.47 -11.73 1.46
N VAL A 31 -6.61 -12.19 1.95
CA VAL A 31 -7.90 -11.50 1.78
C VAL A 31 -8.22 -10.69 3.02
N TYR A 32 -8.62 -9.44 2.82
CA TYR A 32 -8.98 -8.50 3.88
C TYR A 32 -10.39 -7.98 3.64
N ARG A 33 -11.26 -8.04 4.64
CA ARG A 33 -12.66 -7.57 4.54
C ARG A 33 -12.85 -6.26 5.29
N SER A 34 -13.51 -5.30 4.65
CA SER A 34 -14.03 -4.09 5.27
C SER A 34 -15.50 -3.91 4.92
N ARG A 35 -16.09 -2.79 5.36
CA ARG A 35 -17.42 -2.38 4.93
C ARG A 35 -17.51 -2.14 3.41
N GLY A 36 -16.39 -1.80 2.76
CA GLY A 36 -16.31 -1.56 1.31
C GLY A 36 -16.17 -2.82 0.46
N GLY A 37 -16.05 -4.00 1.08
CA GLY A 37 -15.89 -5.28 0.38
C GLY A 37 -14.59 -5.99 0.75
N GLU A 38 -14.21 -6.95 -0.10
CA GLU A 38 -12.99 -7.75 0.07
C GLU A 38 -11.85 -7.21 -0.78
N THR A 39 -10.75 -6.84 -0.13
CA THR A 39 -9.49 -6.51 -0.78
C THR A 39 -8.60 -7.74 -0.78
N ARG A 40 -8.06 -8.12 -1.94
CA ARG A 40 -7.08 -9.22 -2.04
C ARG A 40 -5.71 -8.63 -2.26
N VAL A 41 -4.79 -8.92 -1.35
CA VAL A 41 -3.37 -8.58 -1.47
C VAL A 41 -2.62 -9.82 -1.96
N LEU A 42 -1.84 -9.68 -3.01
CA LEU A 42 -1.09 -10.75 -3.67
C LEU A 42 0.38 -10.38 -3.78
N VAL A 43 1.24 -11.40 -3.90
CA VAL A 43 2.63 -11.24 -4.34
C VAL A 43 2.66 -11.41 -5.86
N LEU A 44 3.24 -10.44 -6.56
CA LEU A 44 3.43 -10.49 -8.01
C LEU A 44 4.76 -9.83 -8.36
N ASN A 45 5.68 -10.61 -8.95
CA ASN A 45 7.01 -10.15 -9.37
C ASN A 45 7.78 -9.42 -8.24
N GLU A 46 7.96 -10.12 -7.10
CA GLU A 46 8.71 -9.58 -5.94
C GLU A 46 8.14 -8.25 -5.43
N ARG A 47 6.82 -8.15 -5.42
CA ARG A 47 6.09 -6.96 -4.97
C ARG A 47 4.71 -7.34 -4.45
N LEU A 48 4.19 -6.55 -3.51
CA LEU A 48 2.79 -6.64 -3.09
C LEU A 48 1.89 -5.80 -4.02
N VAL A 49 0.76 -6.39 -4.39
CA VAL A 49 -0.30 -5.72 -5.15
C VAL A 49 -1.65 -5.94 -4.49
N SER A 50 -2.52 -4.95 -4.55
CA SER A 50 -3.90 -5.01 -4.11
C SER A 50 -4.83 -5.08 -5.32
N MET A 51 -5.67 -6.09 -5.37
CA MET A 51 -6.71 -6.21 -6.39
C MET A 51 -7.87 -5.25 -6.10
N ASN A 52 -8.52 -4.80 -7.17
CA ASN A 52 -9.81 -4.13 -7.08
C ASN A 52 -10.85 -5.13 -6.50
N PRO A 53 -11.60 -4.75 -5.44
CA PRO A 53 -12.59 -5.64 -4.81
C PRO A 53 -13.71 -6.09 -5.75
N TRP A 54 -14.00 -5.33 -6.82
CA TRP A 54 -15.04 -5.62 -7.79
C TRP A 54 -14.53 -6.37 -9.03
N SER A 55 -13.23 -6.64 -9.13
CA SER A 55 -12.65 -7.36 -10.26
C SER A 55 -12.53 -8.86 -9.99
N SER A 56 -12.86 -9.67 -11.00
CA SER A 56 -12.61 -11.12 -11.00
C SER A 56 -11.27 -11.50 -11.63
N SER A 57 -10.56 -10.55 -12.26
CA SER A 57 -9.23 -10.74 -12.85
C SER A 57 -8.21 -9.76 -12.26
N ILE A 58 -6.91 -10.07 -12.39
CA ILE A 58 -5.86 -9.21 -11.84
C ILE A 58 -5.79 -7.84 -12.54
N GLY A 59 -6.18 -7.78 -13.82
CA GLY A 59 -6.36 -6.55 -14.59
C GLY A 59 -5.22 -5.53 -14.41
N GLU A 60 -5.57 -4.35 -13.90
CA GLU A 60 -4.64 -3.34 -13.41
C GLU A 60 -4.69 -3.28 -11.88
N PRO A 61 -3.85 -4.05 -11.16
CA PRO A 61 -3.88 -4.02 -9.70
C PRO A 61 -3.20 -2.74 -9.18
N THR A 62 -3.56 -2.34 -7.97
CA THR A 62 -2.85 -1.26 -7.28
C THR A 62 -1.57 -1.80 -6.67
N HIS A 63 -0.44 -1.19 -6.98
CA HIS A 63 0.85 -1.57 -6.42
C HIS A 63 0.99 -1.04 -4.98
N LEU A 64 1.54 -1.86 -4.09
CA LEU A 64 1.95 -1.45 -2.74
C LEU A 64 3.47 -1.26 -2.77
N MET A 65 3.91 -0.03 -3.04
CA MET A 65 5.32 0.33 -3.12
C MET A 65 5.89 0.49 -1.71
N PRO A 66 6.92 -0.25 -1.31
CA PRO A 66 7.48 -0.13 0.03
C PRO A 66 8.11 1.26 0.22
N ILE A 67 7.89 1.85 1.39
CA ILE A 67 8.45 3.16 1.76
C ILE A 67 9.21 3.12 3.11
N GLY A 68 9.43 1.93 3.66
CA GLY A 68 10.16 1.71 4.91
C GLY A 68 9.27 1.20 6.05
N ASP A 69 9.87 0.62 7.09
CA ASP A 69 9.20 0.20 8.33
C ASP A 69 7.96 -0.72 8.15
N GLY A 70 7.95 -1.53 7.09
CA GLY A 70 6.79 -2.40 6.77
C GLY A 70 5.55 -1.62 6.32
N THR A 71 5.74 -0.40 5.82
CA THR A 71 4.68 0.45 5.26
C THR A 71 4.84 0.59 3.74
N PHE A 72 3.72 0.83 3.08
CA PHE A 72 3.62 0.82 1.63
C PHE A 72 2.77 1.97 1.13
N ARG A 73 3.13 2.58 0.01
CA ARG A 73 2.30 3.56 -0.69
C ARG A 73 1.52 2.89 -1.81
N MET A 74 0.23 3.21 -1.92
CA MET A 74 -0.61 2.75 -3.02
C MET A 74 -0.30 3.52 -4.31
N ILE A 75 0.12 2.82 -5.35
CA ILE A 75 0.42 3.38 -6.68
C ILE A 75 -0.44 2.68 -7.73
N ALA A 76 -1.23 3.44 -8.47
CA ALA A 76 -2.02 2.93 -9.58
C ALA A 76 -1.91 3.87 -10.79
N ARG A 77 -2.07 3.32 -11.99
CA ARG A 77 -2.06 4.09 -13.25
C ARG A 77 -3.29 5.00 -13.37
N THR A 78 -4.42 4.54 -12.86
CA THR A 78 -5.72 5.22 -12.92
C THR A 78 -6.19 5.59 -11.50
N GLY A 79 -6.97 6.66 -11.40
CA GLY A 79 -7.62 7.07 -10.14
C GLY A 79 -8.87 6.24 -9.83
N GLY A 80 -9.55 6.56 -8.73
CA GLY A 80 -10.82 5.91 -8.31
C GLY A 80 -10.68 4.96 -7.11
N GLY A 81 -9.46 4.76 -6.62
CA GLY A 81 -9.16 4.16 -5.32
C GLY A 81 -8.35 5.11 -4.44
N ALA A 82 -7.88 4.60 -3.30
CA ALA A 82 -7.03 5.30 -2.33
C ALA A 82 -5.57 5.50 -2.82
N VAL A 83 -5.39 5.92 -4.08
CA VAL A 83 -4.06 6.11 -4.68
C VAL A 83 -3.30 7.20 -3.91
N GLY A 84 -2.03 6.92 -3.57
CA GLY A 84 -1.19 7.79 -2.76
C GLY A 84 -1.25 7.52 -1.25
N GLU A 85 -2.30 6.83 -0.78
CA GLU A 85 -2.47 6.48 0.63
C GLU A 85 -1.39 5.52 1.11
N ILE A 86 -1.12 5.61 2.42
CA ILE A 86 -0.21 4.70 3.11
C ILE A 86 -1.00 3.49 3.60
N VAL A 87 -0.42 2.32 3.35
CA VAL A 87 -0.85 1.02 3.82
C VAL A 87 0.13 0.52 4.87
N ARG A 88 -0.41 0.04 5.99
CA ARG A 88 0.35 -0.65 7.04
C ARG A 88 -0.43 -1.86 7.53
N PHE A 89 0.30 -2.88 7.94
CA PHE A 89 -0.29 -4.12 8.43
C PHE A 89 -0.16 -4.20 9.96
N ILE A 90 -1.23 -4.63 10.63
CA ILE A 90 -1.20 -4.91 12.07
C ILE A 90 -1.01 -6.41 12.27
N GLU A 91 -0.04 -6.75 13.11
CA GLU A 91 0.22 -8.12 13.52
C GLU A 91 -0.17 -8.32 14.99
N GLU A 92 -0.80 -9.45 15.28
CA GLU A 92 -1.11 -9.93 16.62
C GLU A 92 -0.60 -11.38 16.72
N ASN A 93 0.22 -11.69 17.72
CA ASN A 93 0.84 -13.01 17.92
C ASN A 93 1.59 -13.53 16.67
N GLY A 94 2.34 -12.65 15.99
CA GLY A 94 3.11 -12.98 14.78
C GLY A 94 2.25 -13.28 13.54
N LYS A 95 0.95 -12.95 13.57
CA LYS A 95 0.04 -13.10 12.43
C LYS A 95 -0.55 -11.76 12.04
N VAL A 96 -0.54 -11.48 10.75
CA VAL A 96 -1.22 -10.31 10.20
C VAL A 96 -2.73 -10.45 10.42
N VAL A 97 -3.35 -9.48 11.06
CA VAL A 97 -4.78 -9.48 11.42
C VAL A 97 -5.56 -8.33 10.79
N ARG A 98 -4.89 -7.21 10.47
CA ARG A 98 -5.54 -6.05 9.82
C ARG A 98 -4.62 -5.42 8.78
N MET A 99 -5.24 -4.87 7.76
CA MET A 99 -4.65 -3.92 6.83
C MET A 99 -5.28 -2.55 7.11
N ILE A 100 -4.45 -1.53 7.29
CA ILE A 100 -4.88 -0.14 7.46
C ILE A 100 -4.57 0.59 6.14
N THR A 101 -5.52 1.38 5.65
CA THR A 101 -5.37 2.21 4.45
C THR A 101 -5.91 3.60 4.78
N GLY A 102 -5.03 4.60 4.86
CA GLY A 102 -5.36 5.90 5.45
C GLY A 102 -5.95 5.71 6.86
N ASP A 103 -7.15 6.24 7.09
CA ASP A 103 -7.87 6.12 8.37
C ASP A 103 -8.81 4.89 8.44
N SER A 104 -8.90 4.10 7.37
CA SER A 104 -9.76 2.92 7.29
C SER A 104 -9.01 1.64 7.61
N TYR A 105 -9.75 0.59 8.00
CA TYR A 105 -9.17 -0.74 8.22
C TYR A 105 -9.98 -1.85 7.55
N SER A 106 -9.27 -2.91 7.20
CA SER A 106 -9.82 -4.19 6.73
C SER A 106 -9.27 -5.32 7.60
N VAL A 107 -10.13 -6.26 8.01
CA VAL A 107 -9.74 -7.40 8.84
C VAL A 107 -9.31 -8.56 7.94
N ARG A 108 -8.17 -9.20 8.23
CA ARG A 108 -7.72 -10.37 7.47
C ARG A 108 -8.70 -11.52 7.69
N ILE A 109 -9.17 -12.10 6.60
CA ILE A 109 -9.98 -13.31 6.62
C ILE A 109 -9.02 -14.50 6.73
N ARG A 110 -9.34 -15.44 7.63
CA ARG A 110 -8.57 -16.67 7.81
C ARG A 110 -8.74 -17.61 6.62
#